data_AF-A0A971G4J2-F1
#
_entry.id   AF-A0A971G4J2-F1
#
_cell.length_a   1.000
_cell.length_b   1.000
_cell.length_c   1.000
_cell.angle_alpha   90.00
_cell.angle_beta   90.00
_cell.angle_gamma   90.00
#
_symmetry.space_group_name_H-M   'P 1'
#
loop_
_entity.id
_entity.type
_entity.pdbx_description
1 polymer ?
#
loop_
_entity_poly.entity_id
_entity_poly.type
_entity_poly.pdbx_seq_one_letter_code
_entity_poly.pdbx_strand_id
1 'polypeptide(L)'
;MSQVHDTATAEALDALSASVDALLAAGVSPFGVDDARVLIGEVESLARRVRAVQVELVDAIDRSGVHRVDGHRSARAMVAHGANLSGPEAAR
;
A
#
# COMPACT_ATOMS: atom_id res chain seq x y z
N MET A 1 -12.99 7.37 1.77
CA MET A 1 -12.49 8.71 2.07
C MET A 1 -11.41 8.60 3.12
N SER A 2 -10.21 9.02 2.78
CA SER A 2 -9.03 8.97 3.62
C SER A 2 -9.18 9.91 4.83
N GLN A 3 -8.60 9.54 5.96
CA GLN A 3 -8.54 10.35 7.18
C GLN A 3 -7.17 11.01 7.40
N VAL A 4 -6.25 10.89 6.42
CA VAL A 4 -4.94 11.57 6.49
C VAL A 4 -5.13 13.08 6.52
N HIS A 5 -4.44 13.76 7.45
CA HIS A 5 -4.61 15.21 7.64
C HIS A 5 -4.14 16.05 6.44
N ASP A 6 -3.06 15.63 5.78
CA ASP A 6 -2.60 16.30 4.56
C ASP A 6 -3.59 16.05 3.41
N THR A 7 -4.25 17.10 2.95
CA THR A 7 -5.35 17.01 1.97
C THR A 7 -4.88 16.44 0.63
N ALA A 8 -3.70 16.83 0.14
CA ALA A 8 -3.18 16.33 -1.12
C ALA A 8 -2.89 14.81 -1.04
N THR A 9 -2.30 14.35 0.06
CA THR A 9 -2.09 12.93 0.31
C THR A 9 -3.41 12.17 0.46
N ALA A 10 -4.40 12.75 1.15
CA ALA A 10 -5.72 12.15 1.33
C ALA A 10 -6.44 11.94 -0.01
N GLU A 11 -6.46 12.96 -0.88
CA GLU A 11 -7.04 12.89 -2.22
C GLU A 11 -6.34 11.85 -3.10
N ALA A 12 -5.00 11.78 -3.05
CA ALA A 12 -4.24 10.80 -3.80
C ALA A 12 -4.54 9.35 -3.37
N LEU A 13 -4.71 9.11 -2.06
CA LEU A 13 -5.08 7.80 -1.52
C LEU A 13 -6.50 7.41 -1.93
N ASP A 14 -7.45 8.34 -1.89
CA ASP A 14 -8.82 8.08 -2.33
C ASP A 14 -8.89 7.76 -3.83
N ALA A 15 -8.15 8.49 -4.67
CA ALA A 15 -8.06 8.22 -6.10
C ALA A 15 -7.42 6.86 -6.40
N LEU A 16 -6.37 6.48 -5.66
CA LEU A 16 -5.73 5.17 -5.79
C LEU A 16 -6.70 4.04 -5.39
N SER A 17 -7.41 4.18 -4.27
CA SER A 17 -8.40 3.21 -3.81
C SER A 17 -9.50 2.99 -4.86
N ALA A 18 -10.08 4.09 -5.37
CA ALA A 18 -11.11 4.01 -6.41
C ALA A 18 -10.60 3.35 -7.71
N SER A 19 -9.33 3.58 -8.06
CA SER A 19 -8.71 2.96 -9.24
C SER A 19 -8.51 1.45 -9.07
N VAL A 20 -8.14 1.00 -7.86
CA VAL A 20 -8.03 -0.43 -7.53
C VAL A 20 -9.41 -1.08 -7.56
N ASP A 21 -10.43 -0.44 -6.98
CA ASP A 21 -11.81 -0.94 -7.02
C ASP A 21 -12.32 -1.06 -8.46
N ALA A 22 -12.02 -0.07 -9.30
CA ALA A 22 -12.37 -0.11 -10.73
C ALA A 22 -11.67 -1.26 -11.46
N LEU A 23 -10.39 -1.53 -11.17
CA LEU A 23 -9.64 -2.64 -11.76
C LEU A 23 -10.23 -4.00 -11.34
N LEU A 24 -10.60 -4.14 -10.07
CA LEU A 24 -11.26 -5.35 -9.56
C LEU A 24 -12.65 -5.54 -10.21
N ALA A 25 -13.44 -4.46 -10.32
CA ALA A 25 -14.76 -4.50 -10.95
C ALA A 25 -14.70 -4.82 -12.46
N ALA A 26 -13.65 -4.39 -13.15
CA ALA A 26 -13.43 -4.71 -14.56
C ALA A 26 -13.16 -6.21 -14.80
N GLY A 27 -12.67 -6.93 -13.78
CA GLY A 27 -12.28 -8.33 -13.89
C GLY A 27 -10.89 -8.48 -14.53
N VAL A 28 -9.89 -8.81 -13.72
CA VAL A 28 -8.52 -9.04 -14.18
C VAL A 28 -8.41 -10.47 -14.73
N SER A 29 -8.73 -10.66 -16.02
CA SER A 29 -8.62 -11.95 -16.70
C SER A 29 -7.99 -11.77 -18.09
N PRO A 30 -6.96 -12.56 -18.45
CA PRO A 30 -6.35 -12.48 -19.76
C PRO A 30 -7.19 -13.19 -20.83
N PHE A 31 -7.11 -12.70 -22.08
CA PHE A 31 -7.72 -13.32 -23.26
C PHE A 31 -6.80 -14.36 -23.95
N GLY A 32 -5.52 -14.40 -23.58
CA GLY A 32 -4.53 -15.31 -24.15
C GLY A 32 -3.14 -15.17 -23.50
N VAL A 33 -2.16 -15.93 -23.98
CA VAL A 33 -0.82 -16.00 -23.36
C VAL A 33 -0.07 -14.67 -23.40
N ASP A 34 -0.10 -13.97 -24.53
CA ASP A 34 0.60 -12.68 -24.67
C ASP A 34 -0.06 -11.59 -23.82
N ASP A 35 -1.40 -11.57 -23.79
CA ASP A 35 -2.17 -10.69 -22.92
C ASP A 35 -1.91 -10.98 -21.43
N ALA A 36 -1.82 -12.26 -21.05
CA ALA A 36 -1.45 -12.65 -19.68
C ALA A 36 -0.07 -12.13 -19.27
N ARG A 37 0.92 -12.16 -20.17
CA ARG A 37 2.26 -11.62 -19.88
C ARG A 37 2.24 -10.11 -19.68
N VAL A 38 1.49 -9.38 -20.51
CA VAL A 38 1.32 -7.92 -20.37
C VAL A 38 0.62 -7.61 -19.05
N LEU A 39 -0.49 -8.29 -18.76
CA LEU A 39 -1.28 -8.08 -17.54
C LEU A 39 -0.46 -8.34 -16.28
N ILE A 40 0.34 -9.41 -16.25
CA ILE A 40 1.28 -9.70 -15.15
C ILE A 40 2.28 -8.54 -15.01
N GLY A 41 2.90 -8.11 -16.10
CA GLY A 41 3.89 -7.03 -16.07
C GLY A 41 3.33 -5.70 -15.54
N GLU A 42 2.14 -5.32 -15.99
CA GLU A 42 1.45 -4.10 -15.55
C GLU A 42 1.10 -4.15 -14.05
N VAL A 43 0.47 -5.24 -13.60
CA VAL A 43 0.09 -5.41 -12.18
C VAL A 43 1.33 -5.45 -11.28
N GLU A 44 2.38 -6.16 -11.67
CA GLU A 44 3.65 -6.23 -10.92
C GLU A 44 4.34 -4.87 -10.85
N SER A 45 4.32 -4.09 -11.95
CA SER A 45 4.86 -2.74 -11.97
C SER A 45 4.12 -1.82 -10.99
N LEU A 46 2.79 -1.88 -10.96
CA LEU A 46 1.96 -1.14 -10.00
C LEU A 46 2.24 -1.57 -8.55
N ALA A 47 2.31 -2.87 -8.28
CA ALA A 47 2.63 -3.40 -6.96
C ALA A 47 3.99 -2.91 -6.46
N ARG A 48 5.02 -2.87 -7.32
CA ARG A 48 6.35 -2.33 -6.97
C ARG A 48 6.32 -0.85 -6.66
N ARG A 49 5.51 -0.06 -7.37
CA ARG A 49 5.33 1.37 -7.10
C ARG A 49 4.67 1.60 -5.75
N VAL A 50 3.60 0.86 -5.43
CA VAL A 50 2.99 0.90 -4.09
C VAL A 50 3.99 0.47 -3.02
N ARG A 51 4.80 -0.55 -3.29
CA ARG A 51 5.84 -0.99 -2.37
C ARG A 51 6.91 0.09 -2.11
N ALA A 52 7.31 0.85 -3.14
CA ALA A 52 8.23 1.97 -2.97
C ALA A 52 7.63 3.04 -2.05
N VAL A 53 6.35 3.39 -2.21
CA VAL A 53 5.65 4.32 -1.30
C VAL A 53 5.65 3.79 0.14
N GLN A 54 5.43 2.49 0.35
CA GLN A 54 5.52 1.89 1.69
C GLN A 54 6.91 2.02 2.32
N VAL A 55 7.98 1.88 1.54
CA VAL A 55 9.36 2.04 2.02
C VAL A 55 9.60 3.49 2.43
N GLU A 56 9.25 4.45 1.57
CA GLU A 56 9.39 5.89 1.86
C GLU A 56 8.59 6.30 3.11
N LEU A 57 7.41 5.71 3.32
CA LEU A 57 6.61 5.94 4.52
C LEU A 57 7.32 5.45 5.80
N VAL A 58 7.91 4.26 5.78
CA VAL A 58 8.70 3.75 6.92
C VAL A 58 9.85 4.69 7.23
N ASP A 59 10.56 5.17 6.21
CA ASP A 59 11.68 6.10 6.38
C ASP A 59 11.21 7.48 6.89
N ALA A 60 10.04 7.95 6.47
CA ALA A 60 9.44 9.18 7.00
C ALA A 60 9.02 9.03 8.48
N ILE A 61 8.45 7.89 8.87
CA ILE A 61 8.10 7.56 10.26
C ILE A 61 9.35 7.45 11.13
N ASP A 62 10.43 6.89 10.59
CA ASP A 62 11.70 6.78 11.31
C ASP A 62 12.32 8.16 11.54
N ARG A 63 12.44 8.97 10.48
CA ARG A 63 12.99 10.34 10.53
C ARG A 63 12.19 11.27 11.45
N SER A 64 10.87 11.17 11.44
CA SER A 64 10.00 11.98 12.33
C SER A 64 10.07 11.53 13.79
N GLY A 65 10.48 10.30 14.07
CA GLY A 65 10.52 9.74 15.42
C GLY A 65 9.14 9.44 16.01
N VAL A 66 8.06 9.56 15.24
CA VAL A 66 6.67 9.37 15.72
C VAL A 66 6.45 7.98 16.32
N HIS A 67 7.15 6.96 15.79
CA HIS A 67 7.12 5.60 16.32
C HIS A 67 7.52 5.51 17.80
N ARG A 68 8.41 6.39 18.28
CA ARG A 68 8.82 6.39 19.70
C ARG A 68 7.76 7.04 20.58
N VAL A 69 7.11 8.10 20.08
CA VAL A 69 5.98 8.76 20.77
C VAL A 69 4.82 7.78 20.93
N ASP A 70 4.61 6.94 19.91
CA ASP A 70 3.60 5.87 19.91
C ASP A 70 4.04 4.62 20.72
N GLY A 71 5.24 4.62 21.31
CA GLY A 71 5.73 3.53 22.18
C GLY A 71 6.39 2.35 21.45
N HIS A 72 6.60 2.45 20.15
CA HIS A 72 7.26 1.41 19.36
C HIS A 72 8.79 1.56 19.32
N ARG A 73 9.48 0.42 19.34
CA ARG A 73 10.96 0.35 19.28
C ARG A 73 11.57 0.75 17.93
N SER A 74 10.77 0.81 16.87
CA SER A 74 11.21 1.20 15.53
C SER A 74 10.01 1.55 14.64
N ALA A 75 10.24 2.33 13.57
CA ALA A 75 9.23 2.64 12.56
C ALA A 75 8.61 1.38 11.94
N ARG A 76 9.43 0.36 11.66
CA ARG A 76 8.94 -0.92 11.13
C ARG A 76 8.03 -1.65 12.12
N ALA A 77 8.32 -1.58 13.42
CA ALA A 77 7.46 -2.19 14.44
C ALA A 77 6.09 -1.47 14.52
N MET A 78 6.09 -0.14 14.44
CA MET A 78 4.87 0.66 14.37
C MET A 78 4.04 0.32 13.13
N VAL A 79 4.65 0.29 11.93
CA VAL A 79 3.93 -0.06 10.68
C VAL A 79 3.38 -1.48 10.72
N ALA A 80 4.15 -2.45 11.21
CA ALA A 80 3.68 -3.83 11.34
C ALA A 80 2.48 -3.92 12.32
N HIS A 81 2.52 -3.15 13.41
CA HIS A 81 1.40 -3.07 14.36
C HIS A 81 0.16 -2.42 13.72
N GLY A 82 0.31 -1.24 13.10
CA GLY A 82 -0.79 -0.49 12.49
C GLY A 82 -1.43 -1.19 11.29
N ALA A 83 -0.67 -2.02 10.55
CA ALA A 83 -1.19 -2.83 9.46
C ALA A 83 -1.79 -4.18 9.92
N ASN A 84 -1.93 -4.42 11.23
CA ASN A 84 -2.35 -5.70 11.81
C ASN A 84 -1.51 -6.91 11.35
N LEU A 85 -0.27 -6.68 10.91
CA LEU A 85 0.61 -7.73 10.38
C LEU A 85 1.19 -8.65 11.48
N SER A 86 0.88 -8.36 12.74
CA SER A 86 1.28 -9.16 13.90
C SER A 86 0.21 -10.16 14.38
N GLY A 87 -0.99 -10.16 13.78
CA GLY A 87 -2.07 -11.10 14.10
C GLY A 87 -2.09 -12.33 13.18
N PRO A 88 -2.79 -13.43 13.55
CA PRO A 88 -2.92 -14.64 12.72
C PRO A 88 -3.57 -14.39 11.34
N GLU A 89 -4.28 -13.27 11.17
CA GLU A 89 -4.87 -12.86 9.88
C GLU A 89 -3.84 -12.31 8.88
N ALA A 90 -2.65 -11.94 9.33
CA ALA A 90 -1.57 -11.45 8.47
C ALA A 90 -0.95 -12.53 7.56
N ALA A 91 -1.22 -13.81 7.84
CA ALA A 91 -0.68 -14.96 7.14
C ALA A 91 -1.68 -15.59 6.13
N ARG A 92 -2.82 -14.94 5.90
CA ARG A 92 -3.89 -15.41 5.02
C ARG A 92 -3.86 -14.64 3.70
#